data_AF-A0A9W6XEL8-F1
#
_entry.id   AF-A0A9W6XEL8-F1
#
_cell.length_a   1.000
_cell.length_b   1.000
_cell.length_c   1.000
_cell.angle_alpha   90.00
_cell.angle_beta   90.00
_cell.angle_gamma   90.00
#
_symmetry.space_group_name_H-M   'P 1'
#
loop_
_entity.id
_entity.type
_entity.pdbx_description
1 polymer ?
#
loop_
_entity_poly.entity_id
_entity_poly.type
_entity_poly.pdbx_seq_one_letter_code
_entity_poly.pdbx_strand_id
1 'polypeptide(L)' 'MQDDYPGLYTGPYGLTTRALNAASTPARAFFFFAQPTLWEDIAAASNNYFLEKMDESVEGHYNKPSVQAKITGPD' A
#
# COMPACT_ATOMS: atom_id res chain seq x y z
N MET A 1 -4.72 -3.66 -28.79
CA MET A 1 -3.85 -2.82 -27.92
C MET A 1 -3.50 -1.47 -28.54
N GLN A 2 -3.00 -1.40 -29.78
CA GLN A 2 -2.69 -0.10 -30.41
C GLN A 2 -3.95 0.55 -31.04
N ASP A 3 -4.88 -0.26 -31.56
CA ASP A 3 -6.17 0.20 -32.10
C ASP A 3 -7.20 0.62 -31.03
N ASP A 4 -7.05 0.13 -29.79
CA ASP A 4 -8.01 0.41 -28.71
C ASP A 4 -7.85 1.84 -28.15
N TYR A 5 -6.65 2.43 -28.26
CA TYR A 5 -6.32 3.76 -27.74
C TYR A 5 -5.35 4.50 -28.68
N PRO A 6 -5.83 5.00 -29.83
CA PRO A 6 -4.98 5.54 -30.91
C PRO A 6 -4.23 6.85 -30.58
N GLY A 7 -4.51 7.47 -29.43
CA GLY A 7 -3.83 8.69 -28.95
C GLY A 7 -2.95 8.49 -27.72
N LEU A 8 -2.91 7.27 -27.14
CA LEU A 8 -2.13 7.02 -25.92
C LEU A 8 -0.62 6.94 -26.21
N TYR A 9 -0.27 6.53 -27.43
CA TYR A 9 1.12 6.28 -27.85
C TYR A 9 1.67 7.36 -28.80
N THR A 10 0.89 8.38 -29.13
CA THR A 10 1.18 9.38 -30.17
C THR A 10 0.82 10.78 -29.69
N GLY A 11 1.81 11.67 -29.63
CA GLY A 11 1.65 13.06 -29.22
C GLY A 11 2.83 13.58 -28.38
N PRO A 12 2.92 14.90 -28.11
CA PRO A 12 4.00 15.50 -27.33
C PRO A 12 4.06 15.03 -25.86
N TYR A 13 2.99 14.40 -25.39
CA TYR A 13 2.87 13.80 -24.05
C TYR A 13 2.97 12.26 -24.07
N GLY A 14 3.40 11.68 -25.18
CA GLY A 14 3.58 10.24 -25.32
C GLY A 14 4.70 9.70 -24.42
N LEU A 15 4.68 8.39 -24.19
CA LEU A 15 5.75 7.70 -23.46
C LEU A 15 7.11 7.97 -24.13
N THR A 16 8.10 8.33 -23.32
CA THR A 16 9.47 8.51 -23.81
C THR A 16 9.98 7.24 -24.50
N THR A 17 10.93 7.36 -25.42
CA THR A 17 11.57 6.21 -26.08
C THR A 17 12.07 5.17 -25.06
N ARG A 18 12.56 5.62 -23.91
CA ARG A 18 13.03 4.75 -22.82
C ARG A 18 11.87 3.97 -22.18
N ALA A 19 10.74 4.63 -21.93
CA ALA A 19 9.55 3.99 -21.38
C ALA A 19 8.93 3.00 -22.37
N LEU A 20 8.89 3.34 -23.66
CA LEU A 20 8.45 2.43 -24.73
C LEU A 20 9.34 1.19 -24.81
N ASN A 21 10.67 1.37 -24.76
CA ASN A 21 11.61 0.26 -24.74
C ASN A 21 11.46 -0.63 -23.49
N ALA A 22 11.14 -0.05 -22.34
CA ALA A 22 10.85 -0.82 -21.13
C ALA A 22 9.52 -1.57 -21.23
N ALA A 23 8.51 -1.01 -21.89
CA ALA A 23 7.22 -1.64 -22.12
C ALA A 23 7.29 -2.88 -23.05
N SER A 24 8.46 -3.21 -23.62
CA SER A 24 8.65 -4.38 -24.47
C SER A 24 8.37 -5.71 -23.78
N THR A 25 8.43 -5.76 -22.44
CA THR A 25 8.00 -6.92 -21.65
C THR A 25 7.30 -6.46 -20.37
N PRO A 26 6.34 -7.22 -19.83
CA PRO A 26 5.66 -6.87 -18.58
C PRO A 26 6.62 -6.64 -17.41
N ALA A 27 7.65 -7.48 -17.28
CA ALA A 27 8.65 -7.36 -16.22
C ALA A 27 9.48 -6.07 -16.36
N ARG A 28 9.93 -5.72 -17.58
CA ARG A 28 10.69 -4.49 -17.81
C ARG A 28 9.84 -3.25 -17.58
N ALA A 29 8.55 -3.28 -17.96
CA ALA A 29 7.61 -2.20 -17.68
C ALA A 29 7.48 -2.02 -16.16
N PHE A 30 7.25 -3.11 -15.43
CA PHE A 30 7.12 -3.10 -13.98
C PHE A 30 8.33 -2.46 -13.30
N PHE A 31 9.56 -2.91 -13.58
CA PHE A 31 10.75 -2.34 -12.96
C PHE A 31 11.09 -0.92 -13.42
N PHE A 32 10.62 -0.51 -14.61
CA PHE A 32 10.81 0.87 -15.08
C PHE A 32 9.96 1.88 -14.32
N PHE A 33 8.71 1.51 -14.01
CA PHE A 33 7.77 2.38 -13.28
C PHE A 33 7.85 2.21 -11.76
N ALA A 34 8.06 0.98 -11.27
CA ALA A 34 8.18 0.69 -9.85
C ALA A 34 9.62 0.85 -9.36
N GLN A 35 10.11 2.10 -9.41
CA GLN A 35 11.46 2.46 -8.98
C GLN A 35 11.67 2.18 -7.48
N PRO A 36 12.91 1.94 -7.02
CA PRO A 36 13.19 1.64 -5.60
C PRO A 36 12.57 2.65 -4.62
N THR A 37 12.59 3.94 -4.97
CA THR A 37 12.01 5.01 -4.15
C THR A 37 10.51 4.83 -3.91
N LEU A 38 9.76 4.35 -4.91
CA LEU A 38 8.33 4.04 -4.74
C LEU A 38 8.13 2.97 -3.66
N TRP A 39 8.97 1.95 -3.64
CA TRP A 39 8.89 0.88 -2.65
C TRP A 39 9.31 1.35 -1.26
N GLU A 40 10.31 2.23 -1.17
CA GLU A 40 10.71 2.88 0.08
C GLU A 40 9.55 3.72 0.65
N ASP A 41 8.87 4.50 -0.19
CA ASP A 41 7.71 5.30 0.18
C ASP A 41 6.54 4.42 0.67
N ILE A 42 6.25 3.32 -0.06
CA ILE A 42 5.22 2.35 0.33
C ILE A 42 5.56 1.71 1.68
N ALA A 43 6.81 1.31 1.89
CA ALA A 43 7.25 0.70 3.14
C ALA A 43 7.14 1.69 4.32
N ALA A 44 7.56 2.94 4.11
CA ALA A 44 7.46 3.99 5.12
C ALA A 44 6.00 4.28 5.51
N ALA A 45 5.11 4.43 4.51
CA ALA A 45 3.69 4.66 4.74
C ALA A 45 3.01 3.48 5.44
N SER A 46 3.36 2.24 5.05
CA SER A 46 2.84 1.02 5.68
C SER A 46 3.25 0.92 7.14
N ASN A 47 4.52 1.21 7.44
CA ASN A 47 5.01 1.21 8.81
C ASN A 47 4.36 2.31 9.66
N ASN A 48 4.19 3.51 9.11
CA ASN A 48 3.52 4.59 9.81
C ASN A 48 2.07 4.22 10.14
N TYR A 49 1.32 3.70 9.17
CA TYR A 49 -0.04 3.21 9.40
C TYR A 49 -0.09 2.12 10.47
N PHE A 50 0.85 1.18 10.45
CA PHE A 50 0.92 0.12 11.45
C PHE A 50 1.14 0.67 12.86
N LEU A 51 2.05 1.64 13.02
CA LEU A 51 2.30 2.30 14.31
C LEU A 51 1.08 3.10 14.79
N GLU A 52 0.46 3.88 13.92
CA GLU A 52 -0.78 4.62 14.25
C GLU A 52 -1.91 3.69 14.70
N LYS A 53 -2.05 2.51 14.07
CA LYS A 53 -3.07 1.52 14.44
C LYS A 53 -2.73 0.71 15.69
N MET A 54 -1.46 0.63 16.08
CA MET A 54 -1.08 0.05 17.37
C MET A 54 -1.58 0.91 18.52
N ASP A 55 -1.38 2.23 18.46
CA ASP A 55 -1.82 3.15 19.52
C ASP A 55 -3.35 3.16 19.69
N GLU A 56 -4.12 3.13 18.59
CA GLU A 56 -5.59 2.99 18.64
C GLU A 56 -6.05 1.67 19.28
N SER A 57 -5.36 0.56 19.01
CA SER A 57 -5.72 -0.74 19.59
C SER A 57 -5.40 -0.82 21.08
N VAL A 58 -4.32 -0.16 21.53
CA VAL A 58 -3.93 -0.14 22.94
C VAL A 58 -4.96 0.64 23.76
N GLU A 59 -5.47 1.78 23.28
CA GLU A 59 -6.59 2.51 23.92
C GLU A 59 -7.91 1.71 23.93
N GLY A 60 -8.16 0.87 22.92
CA GLY A 60 -9.30 -0.04 22.87
C GLY A 60 -9.28 -1.18 23.90
N HIS A 61 -8.11 -1.51 24.47
CA HIS A 61 -7.97 -2.56 25.48
C HIS A 61 -8.07 -2.05 26.93
N TYR A 62 -7.87 -0.75 27.20
CA TYR A 62 -7.97 -0.19 28.55
C TYR A 62 -9.40 0.08 29.04
N ASN A 63 -10.40 0.02 28.15
CA ASN A 63 -11.81 0.22 28.50
C ASN A 63 -12.63 -1.09 28.58
N LYS A 64 -11.98 -2.25 28.64
CA LYS A 64 -12.68 -3.48 29.05
C LYS A 64 -12.68 -3.57 30.57
N PRO A 65 -13.80 -3.33 31.27
CA PRO A 65 -13.89 -3.70 32.68
C PRO A 65 -13.60 -5.20 32.76
N SER A 66 -12.56 -5.56 33.51
CA SER A 66 -12.23 -6.93 33.83
C SER A 66 -13.46 -7.61 34.42
N VAL A 67 -14.04 -8.56 33.70
CA VAL A 67 -15.02 -9.50 34.24
C VAL A 67 -14.26 -10.43 35.21
N GLN A 68 -13.98 -9.91 36.40
CA GLN A 68 -13.54 -10.67 37.56
C GLN A 68 -14.39 -10.28 38.78
N ALA A 69 -15.71 -10.35 38.63
CA ALA A 69 -16.62 -10.32 39.75
C ALA A 69 -17.69 -11.40 39.56
N LYS A 70 -17.36 -12.62 39.99
CA LYS A 70 -18.23 -13.54 40.76
C LYS A 70 -17.65 -14.95 40.74
N ILE A 71 -16.69 -15.20 41.63
CA ILE A 71 -16.54 -16.53 42.25
C ILE A 71 -16.56 -16.32 43.76
N THR A 72 -17.75 -16.05 44.32
CA THR A 72 -18.05 -16.28 45.73
C THR A 72 -19.57 -16.41 45.85
N GLY A 73 -20.06 -17.64 45.95
CA GLY A 73 -21.41 -17.91 46.48
C GLY A 73 -21.34 -17.92 48.01
N PRO A 74 -22.39 -17.48 48.72
CA PRO A 74 -22.37 -17.41 50.18
C PRO A 74 -22.54 -18.80 50.81
N ASP A 75 -22.02 -18.92 52.04
CA ASP A 75 -22.05 -20.09 52.93
C ASP A 75 -23.45 -20.66 53.20
#